data_AF-A0A452GK12-F1
#
_entry.id   AF-A0A452GK12-F1
#
_cell.length_a   1.000
_cell.length_b   1.000
_cell.length_c   1.000
_cell.angle_alpha   90.00
_cell.angle_beta   90.00
_cell.angle_gamma   90.00
#
_symmetry.space_group_name_H-M   'P 1'
#
loop_
_entity.id
_entity.type
_entity.pdbx_description
1 polymer ?
#
loop_
_entity_poly.entity_id
_entity_poly.type
_entity_poly.pdbx_seq_one_letter_code
_entity_poly.pdbx_strand_id
1 'polypeptide(L)'
;MKSCMGLLLALAFLLAAPGPRAGFAQETESGCCAQLKELSQCGADKKIFFQGQPGIPGMPGMPGTNGLPGAKGDLGPQGPPGEKGSPGAMGKAGPKGDKGEASSSASSQQQGARNCKELLEQGEGLSGWYTIHPEPGRTLTVFCDMETDGGGWLVFQRHQDGSVDFYRGWEAYKRGFGNQASEFWLGNDNIHLLTNTGTYQLRIEARDFNESSTFAKYSSFKMLSERENYTLALGSYLDGTMGDSLSGHNRLGFSTRDKDHDTFGGSCAILYKGGWWYGQCHSSNLNGLYLKGEHSSYANGINWSTGKGHHYSYKYVDMKIRPQ
;
A
#
# COMPACT_ATOMS: atom_id res chain seq x y z
N MET A 1 19.90 -1.77 -53.34
CA MET A 1 19.42 -0.43 -53.74
C MET A 1 17.92 -0.32 -53.47
N LYS A 2 17.53 0.24 -52.31
CA LYS A 2 16.16 0.72 -52.04
C LYS A 2 16.26 1.98 -51.17
N SER A 3 15.94 3.08 -51.83
CA SER A 3 15.45 4.41 -51.44
C SER A 3 15.56 4.91 -49.99
N CYS A 4 16.17 6.09 -49.89
CA CYS A 4 16.23 7.01 -48.77
C CYS A 4 15.24 8.17 -49.01
N MET A 5 14.41 8.54 -48.02
CA MET A 5 13.67 9.82 -47.87
C MET A 5 12.73 9.67 -46.67
N GLY A 6 12.66 10.56 -45.68
CA GLY A 6 13.38 11.80 -45.44
C GLY A 6 13.10 12.28 -44.01
N LEU A 7 13.94 13.16 -43.50
CA LEU A 7 13.63 14.00 -42.34
C LEU A 7 14.33 15.34 -42.54
N LEU A 8 13.53 16.39 -42.71
CA LEU A 8 13.95 17.79 -42.80
C LEU A 8 13.16 18.53 -41.73
N LEU A 9 13.85 19.03 -40.71
CA LEU A 9 13.33 20.05 -39.82
C LEU A 9 14.41 21.12 -39.69
N ALA A 10 13.99 22.34 -40.04
CA ALA A 10 14.81 23.51 -40.28
C ALA A 10 15.28 24.18 -38.98
N LEU A 11 16.50 24.72 -39.03
CA LEU A 11 17.04 25.71 -38.11
C LEU A 11 16.69 27.12 -38.59
N ALA A 12 16.41 28.03 -37.66
CA ALA A 12 16.88 29.42 -37.74
C ALA A 12 16.73 30.15 -36.39
N PHE A 13 17.85 30.59 -35.81
CA PHE A 13 18.00 31.93 -35.20
C PHE A 13 19.49 32.29 -35.18
N LEU A 14 19.83 33.40 -35.85
CA LEU A 14 21.16 34.03 -35.86
C LEU A 14 21.35 34.91 -34.62
N LEU A 15 22.59 35.01 -34.13
CA LEU A 15 23.34 36.28 -33.94
C LEU A 15 24.82 36.02 -33.59
N ALA A 16 25.68 36.98 -33.96
CA ALA A 16 27.10 36.85 -34.26
C ALA A 16 28.08 37.08 -33.09
N ALA A 17 29.28 36.47 -33.15
CA ALA A 17 30.60 37.10 -32.92
C ALA A 17 31.78 36.13 -33.28
N PRO A 18 32.96 36.61 -33.75
CA PRO A 18 34.05 35.76 -34.26
C PRO A 18 35.24 35.58 -33.29
N GLY A 19 35.87 34.41 -33.31
CA GLY A 19 37.12 34.07 -32.59
C GLY A 19 37.70 32.72 -33.07
N PRO A 20 39.03 32.47 -32.96
CA PRO A 20 39.78 31.75 -33.99
C PRO A 20 39.81 30.22 -33.88
N ARG A 21 40.08 29.62 -35.05
CA ARG A 21 40.24 28.20 -35.38
C ARG A 21 41.15 27.42 -34.41
N ALA A 22 40.63 26.31 -33.91
CA ALA A 22 41.39 25.11 -33.58
C ALA A 22 40.75 23.93 -34.33
N GLY A 23 41.54 23.26 -35.17
CA GLY A 23 41.08 22.12 -35.95
C GLY A 23 40.88 20.89 -35.08
N PHE A 24 39.79 20.16 -35.33
CA PHE A 24 39.63 18.80 -34.86
C PHE A 24 39.39 17.89 -36.06
N ALA A 25 40.25 16.88 -36.13
CA ALA A 25 40.36 15.91 -37.20
C ALA A 25 39.16 14.95 -37.24
N GLN A 26 38.85 14.48 -38.44
CA GLN A 26 38.02 13.30 -38.69
C GLN A 26 38.63 12.07 -38.01
N GLU A 27 37.92 11.49 -37.05
CA GLU A 27 38.17 10.12 -36.63
C GLU A 27 37.36 9.18 -37.53
N THR A 28 38.08 8.30 -38.20
CA THR A 28 37.57 7.22 -39.06
C THR A 28 37.33 5.96 -38.23
N GLU A 29 36.55 5.00 -38.75
CA GLU A 29 36.12 3.71 -38.15
C GLU A 29 37.26 2.71 -37.81
N SER A 30 38.38 3.16 -37.26
CA SER A 30 39.48 2.30 -36.78
C SER A 30 39.62 2.29 -35.25
N GLY A 31 38.72 2.95 -34.50
CA GLY A 31 38.75 3.01 -33.04
C GLY A 31 38.09 1.84 -32.29
N CYS A 32 37.31 0.98 -32.96
CA CYS A 32 36.49 -0.05 -32.30
C CYS A 32 37.18 -1.42 -32.12
N CYS A 33 38.51 -1.47 -32.13
CA CYS A 33 39.26 -2.72 -31.89
C CYS A 33 40.32 -2.63 -30.78
N ALA A 34 40.41 -1.49 -30.07
CA ALA A 34 41.43 -1.26 -29.05
C ALA A 34 40.95 -1.49 -27.59
N GLN A 35 39.68 -1.84 -27.36
CA GLN A 35 39.10 -1.94 -25.99
C GLN A 35 38.57 -3.33 -25.59
N LEU A 36 38.81 -4.38 -26.39
CA LEU A 36 38.41 -5.75 -26.04
C LEU A 36 39.64 -6.66 -25.87
N LYS A 37 40.41 -6.42 -24.81
CA LYS A 37 41.38 -7.40 -24.31
C LYS A 37 40.62 -8.44 -23.50
N GLU A 38 40.21 -9.54 -24.13
CA GLU A 38 39.93 -10.88 -23.54
C GLU A 38 39.26 -11.85 -24.54
N LEU A 39 38.99 -11.47 -25.80
CA LEU A 39 38.56 -12.41 -26.83
C LEU A 39 39.65 -12.58 -27.88
N SER A 40 40.36 -13.70 -27.79
CA SER A 40 41.22 -14.15 -28.86
C SER A 40 40.36 -14.58 -30.07
N GLN A 41 40.83 -14.18 -31.26
CA GLN A 41 40.43 -14.62 -32.61
C GLN A 41 39.45 -13.72 -33.38
N CYS A 42 39.97 -12.61 -33.93
CA CYS A 42 39.55 -12.13 -35.24
C CYS A 42 40.55 -12.63 -36.30
N GLY A 43 40.15 -13.66 -37.05
CA GLY A 43 40.92 -14.22 -38.16
C GLY A 43 39.97 -14.81 -39.20
N ALA A 44 40.18 -14.41 -40.45
CA ALA A 44 39.35 -14.72 -41.61
C ALA A 44 39.23 -16.23 -41.93
N ASP A 45 38.12 -16.56 -42.60
CA ASP A 45 37.92 -17.74 -43.45
C ASP A 45 38.10 -19.13 -42.83
N LYS A 46 37.18 -19.53 -41.95
CA LYS A 46 36.78 -20.95 -41.82
C LYS A 46 35.27 -21.09 -41.58
N LYS A 47 34.63 -21.93 -42.40
CA LYS A 47 33.25 -22.39 -42.20
C LYS A 47 33.09 -22.97 -40.79
N ILE A 48 32.27 -22.32 -39.97
CA ILE A 48 31.91 -22.80 -38.63
C ILE A 48 30.85 -23.90 -38.81
N PHE A 49 31.23 -25.15 -38.56
CA PHE A 49 30.28 -26.25 -38.40
C PHE A 49 29.80 -26.25 -36.94
N PHE A 50 28.54 -25.90 -36.71
CA PHE A 50 27.88 -26.23 -35.45
C PHE A 50 27.55 -27.71 -35.48
N GLN A 51 28.41 -28.54 -34.88
CA GLN A 51 28.03 -29.90 -34.55
C GLN A 51 27.00 -29.80 -33.42
N GLY A 52 25.72 -30.08 -33.74
CA GLY A 52 24.63 -30.04 -32.77
C GLY A 52 24.97 -30.93 -31.58
N GLN A 53 24.91 -30.37 -30.37
CA GLN A 53 25.07 -31.17 -29.17
C GLN A 53 23.98 -32.26 -29.12
N PRO A 54 24.30 -33.47 -28.64
CA PRO A 54 23.30 -34.51 -28.45
C PRO A 54 22.13 -33.97 -27.62
N GLY A 55 20.90 -34.25 -28.04
CA GLY A 55 19.70 -33.87 -27.30
C GLY A 55 19.76 -34.43 -25.88
N ILE A 56 19.38 -33.59 -24.91
CA ILE A 56 19.31 -33.96 -23.49
C ILE A 56 18.39 -35.20 -23.37
N PRO A 57 18.80 -36.28 -22.70
CA PRO A 57 17.93 -37.42 -22.47
C PRO A 57 16.59 -36.98 -21.87
N GLY A 58 15.48 -37.54 -22.37
CA GLY A 58 14.16 -37.27 -21.82
C GLY A 58 14.12 -37.59 -20.33
N MET A 59 13.49 -36.71 -19.55
CA MET A 59 13.32 -36.96 -18.12
C MET A 59 12.63 -38.31 -17.90
N PRO A 60 13.08 -39.12 -16.93
CA PRO A 60 12.38 -40.34 -16.54
C PRO A 60 10.90 -40.04 -16.27
N GLY A 61 10.02 -40.94 -16.71
CA GLY A 61 8.59 -40.83 -16.43
C GLY A 61 8.36 -40.73 -14.91
N MET A 62 7.42 -39.88 -14.51
CA MET A 62 7.07 -39.73 -13.09
C MET A 62 6.70 -41.11 -12.52
N PRO A 63 7.23 -41.49 -11.35
CA PRO A 63 6.80 -42.71 -10.66
C PRO A 63 5.26 -42.73 -10.54
N GLY A 64 4.67 -43.90 -10.73
CA GLY A 64 3.24 -44.09 -10.52
C GLY A 64 2.84 -43.63 -9.12
N THR A 65 1.68 -42.98 -9.01
CA THR A 65 1.17 -42.54 -7.71
C THR A 65 1.02 -43.75 -6.78
N ASN A 66 1.57 -43.64 -5.57
CA ASN A 66 1.31 -44.63 -4.52
C ASN A 66 -0.20 -44.75 -4.33
N GLY A 67 -0.69 -45.99 -4.19
CA GLY A 67 -2.10 -46.25 -3.91
C GLY A 67 -2.58 -45.47 -2.69
N LEU A 68 -3.85 -45.06 -2.71
CA LEU A 68 -4.47 -44.34 -1.59
C LEU A 68 -4.24 -45.12 -0.28
N PRO A 69 -3.79 -44.46 0.80
CA PRO A 69 -3.69 -45.09 2.10
C PRO A 69 -5.01 -45.75 2.48
N GLY A 70 -4.95 -46.99 3.00
CA GLY A 70 -6.13 -47.70 3.47
C GLY A 70 -6.89 -46.87 4.50
N ALA A 71 -8.22 -46.97 4.47
CA ALA A 71 -9.09 -46.24 5.38
C ALA A 71 -8.64 -46.45 6.83
N LYS A 72 -8.43 -45.34 7.55
CA LYS A 72 -8.11 -45.36 8.97
C LYS A 72 -9.25 -46.05 9.71
N GLY A 73 -8.92 -47.08 10.51
CA GLY A 73 -9.89 -47.81 11.30
C GLY A 73 -10.69 -46.87 12.23
N ASP A 74 -11.95 -47.22 12.44
CA ASP A 74 -12.90 -46.44 13.22
C ASP A 74 -12.36 -46.11 14.61
N LEU A 75 -12.58 -44.87 15.04
CA LEU A 75 -12.20 -44.43 16.38
C LEU A 75 -12.99 -45.25 17.42
N GLY A 76 -12.28 -45.85 18.38
CA GLY A 76 -12.92 -46.55 19.49
C GLY A 76 -13.89 -45.65 20.26
N PRO A 77 -14.95 -46.20 20.86
CA PRO A 77 -15.94 -45.41 21.58
C PRO A 77 -15.28 -44.60 22.68
N GLN A 78 -15.60 -43.30 22.74
CA GLN A 78 -15.14 -42.41 23.79
C GLN A 78 -15.66 -42.91 25.15
N GLY A 79 -14.76 -42.97 26.13
CA GLY A 79 -15.13 -43.37 27.50
C GLY A 79 -16.20 -42.45 28.10
N PRO A 80 -16.98 -42.94 29.08
CA PRO A 80 -18.03 -42.15 29.70
C PRO A 80 -17.46 -40.86 30.29
N PRO A 81 -18.19 -39.73 30.19
CA PRO A 81 -17.81 -38.47 30.82
C PRO A 81 -17.58 -38.67 32.33
N GLY A 82 -16.47 -38.12 32.85
CA GLY A 82 -16.17 -38.17 34.28
C GLY A 82 -17.22 -37.43 35.10
N GLU A 83 -17.51 -37.96 36.30
CA GLU A 83 -18.47 -37.37 37.22
C GLU A 83 -18.13 -35.90 37.52
N LYS A 84 -19.14 -35.03 37.44
CA LYS A 84 -19.01 -33.60 37.72
C LYS A 84 -18.69 -33.41 39.20
N GLY A 85 -17.53 -32.83 39.51
CA GLY A 85 -17.14 -32.48 40.87
C GLY A 85 -18.20 -31.60 41.55
N SER A 86 -18.44 -31.87 42.84
CA SER A 86 -19.36 -31.11 43.69
C SER A 86 -19.00 -29.60 43.68
N PRO A 87 -19.98 -28.69 43.60
CA PRO A 87 -19.73 -27.26 43.69
C PRO A 87 -18.96 -26.90 44.97
N GLY A 88 -17.90 -26.10 44.84
CA GLY A 88 -17.13 -25.61 45.98
C GLY A 88 -18.00 -24.77 46.91
N ALA A 89 -17.74 -24.87 48.21
CA ALA A 89 -18.44 -24.10 49.23
C ALA A 89 -18.34 -22.60 48.95
N MET A 90 -19.48 -21.91 49.00
CA MET A 90 -19.58 -20.46 48.78
C MET A 90 -18.71 -19.72 49.80
N GLY A 91 -17.77 -18.91 49.32
CA GLY A 91 -16.93 -18.06 50.17
C GLY A 91 -17.77 -17.07 50.97
N LYS A 92 -17.36 -16.82 52.22
CA LYS A 92 -18.02 -15.83 53.10
C LYS A 92 -18.00 -14.46 52.41
N ALA A 93 -19.14 -13.76 52.46
CA ALA A 93 -19.26 -12.41 51.93
C ALA A 93 -18.22 -11.47 52.56
N GLY A 94 -17.50 -10.72 51.71
CA GLY A 94 -16.57 -9.69 52.16
C GLY A 94 -17.29 -8.55 52.88
N PRO A 95 -16.59 -7.79 53.73
CA PRO A 95 -17.16 -6.62 54.39
C PRO A 95 -17.65 -5.59 53.36
N LYS A 96 -18.80 -5.00 53.65
CA LYS A 96 -19.44 -3.94 52.86
C LYS A 96 -18.51 -2.73 52.80
N GLY A 97 -18.07 -2.36 51.60
CA GLY A 97 -17.24 -1.18 51.37
C GLY A 97 -17.97 0.11 51.74
N ASP A 98 -17.22 1.05 52.31
CA ASP A 98 -17.71 2.37 52.65
C ASP A 98 -18.11 3.17 51.40
N LYS A 99 -19.14 3.98 51.56
CA LYS A 99 -19.80 4.77 50.52
C LYS A 99 -18.84 5.84 49.99
N GLY A 100 -18.30 5.62 48.80
CA GLY A 100 -17.57 6.64 48.05
C GLY A 100 -18.45 7.86 47.79
N GLU A 101 -17.92 9.04 48.09
CA GLU A 101 -18.53 10.33 47.78
C GLU A 101 -18.71 10.45 46.27
N ALA A 102 -19.95 10.71 45.84
CA ALA A 102 -20.28 10.93 44.45
C ALA A 102 -19.68 12.27 44.01
N SER A 103 -18.61 12.22 43.22
CA SER A 103 -18.28 13.31 42.31
C SER A 103 -19.41 13.43 41.30
N SER A 104 -20.12 14.54 41.38
CA SER A 104 -21.14 14.94 40.44
C SER A 104 -20.50 15.27 39.09
N SER A 105 -20.48 14.31 38.16
CA SER A 105 -20.44 14.61 36.73
C SER A 105 -21.82 14.31 36.16
N ALA A 106 -22.50 15.38 35.75
CA ALA A 106 -23.82 15.36 35.17
C ALA A 106 -23.88 14.35 34.02
N SER A 107 -24.80 13.38 34.14
CA SER A 107 -25.24 12.57 33.00
C SER A 107 -26.05 13.47 32.06
N SER A 108 -25.36 14.17 31.17
CA SER A 108 -25.96 14.51 29.89
C SER A 108 -26.22 13.18 29.16
N GLN A 109 -27.32 13.08 28.44
CA GLN A 109 -27.56 11.98 27.52
C GLN A 109 -26.37 11.93 26.55
N GLN A 110 -25.45 11.00 26.78
CA GLN A 110 -24.12 11.03 26.20
C GLN A 110 -24.22 10.52 24.76
N GLN A 111 -24.46 11.46 23.83
CA GLN A 111 -24.30 11.18 22.42
C GLN A 111 -22.85 10.74 22.21
N GLY A 112 -22.65 9.52 21.71
CA GLY A 112 -21.33 8.93 21.60
C GLY A 112 -20.40 9.76 20.71
N ALA A 113 -19.09 9.70 20.97
CA ALA A 113 -18.07 10.46 20.25
C ALA A 113 -18.16 10.24 18.73
N ARG A 114 -18.03 11.31 17.95
CA ARG A 114 -18.16 11.27 16.47
C ARG A 114 -16.89 10.83 15.76
N ASN A 115 -15.74 10.95 16.42
CA ASN A 115 -14.42 10.64 15.87
C ASN A 115 -13.41 10.36 17.00
N CYS A 116 -12.20 9.92 16.63
CA CYS A 116 -11.14 9.60 17.59
C CYS A 116 -10.63 10.80 18.39
N LYS A 117 -10.74 12.04 17.87
CA LYS A 117 -10.36 13.25 18.60
C LYS A 117 -11.31 13.52 19.76
N GLU A 118 -12.62 13.38 19.55
CA GLU A 118 -13.62 13.49 20.62
C GLU A 118 -13.47 12.38 21.67
N LEU A 119 -13.10 11.15 21.27
CA LEU A 119 -12.79 10.07 22.22
C LEU A 119 -11.58 10.44 23.10
N LEU A 120 -10.51 10.95 22.49
CA LEU A 120 -9.34 11.41 23.23
C LEU A 120 -9.68 12.52 24.23
N GLU A 121 -10.49 13.50 23.81
CA GLU A 121 -10.98 14.59 24.68
C GLU A 121 -11.88 14.09 25.82
N GLN A 122 -12.53 12.95 25.64
CA GLN A 122 -13.31 12.26 26.69
C GLN A 122 -12.45 11.43 27.65
N GLY A 123 -11.13 11.35 27.42
CA GLY A 123 -10.17 10.66 28.29
C GLY A 123 -9.71 9.30 27.78
N GLU A 124 -10.09 8.89 26.57
CA GLU A 124 -9.60 7.65 25.95
C GLU A 124 -8.16 7.84 25.45
N GLY A 125 -7.18 7.47 26.27
CA GLY A 125 -5.76 7.68 25.99
C GLY A 125 -5.00 6.52 25.36
N LEU A 126 -5.64 5.36 25.17
CA LEU A 126 -4.98 4.16 24.62
C LEU A 126 -5.34 3.96 23.16
N SER A 127 -4.35 3.64 22.32
CA SER A 127 -4.60 3.30 20.93
C SER A 127 -5.34 1.96 20.83
N GLY A 128 -6.37 1.87 19.98
CA GLY A 128 -7.20 0.67 19.90
C GLY A 128 -8.44 0.81 19.05
N TRP A 129 -9.28 -0.24 19.04
CA TRP A 129 -10.56 -0.24 18.34
C TRP A 129 -11.67 0.36 19.21
N TYR A 130 -12.35 1.37 18.67
CA TYR A 130 -13.43 2.08 19.32
C TYR A 130 -14.68 2.15 18.43
N THR A 131 -15.84 2.34 19.04
CA THR A 131 -17.07 2.63 18.31
C THR A 131 -17.35 4.13 18.35
N ILE A 132 -17.44 4.75 17.17
CA ILE A 132 -17.79 6.16 16.98
C ILE A 132 -19.18 6.29 16.37
N HIS A 133 -19.74 7.50 16.46
CA HIS A 133 -21.07 7.84 15.97
C HIS A 133 -20.99 9.03 14.98
N PRO A 134 -20.50 8.83 13.74
CA PRO A 134 -20.23 9.94 12.81
C PRO A 134 -21.48 10.77 12.48
N GLU A 135 -22.66 10.14 12.49
CA GLU A 135 -23.95 10.76 12.23
C GLU A 135 -25.04 10.17 13.15
N PRO A 136 -26.17 10.86 13.38
CA PRO A 136 -27.28 10.33 14.17
C PRO A 136 -27.75 8.95 13.67
N GLY A 137 -27.75 7.96 14.55
CA GLY A 137 -28.18 6.59 14.23
C GLY A 137 -27.18 5.76 13.43
N ARG A 138 -25.97 6.28 13.13
CA ARG A 138 -24.92 5.56 12.40
C ARG A 138 -23.70 5.35 13.30
N THR A 139 -23.31 4.09 13.48
CA THR A 139 -22.13 3.68 14.23
C THR A 139 -21.06 3.11 13.31
N LEU A 140 -19.78 3.29 13.68
CA LEU A 140 -18.65 2.71 12.98
C LEU A 140 -17.59 2.26 13.99
N THR A 141 -17.05 1.06 13.82
CA THR A 141 -15.90 0.58 14.60
C THR A 141 -14.62 0.92 13.86
N VAL A 142 -13.74 1.70 14.50
CA VAL A 142 -12.54 2.28 13.89
C VAL A 142 -11.33 2.10 14.81
N PHE A 143 -10.13 2.06 14.22
CA PHE A 143 -8.89 2.08 15.00
C PHE A 143 -8.49 3.53 15.27
N CYS A 144 -8.37 3.90 16.54
CA CYS A 144 -7.88 5.19 16.98
C CYS A 144 -6.43 5.07 17.42
N ASP A 145 -5.57 5.90 16.85
CA ASP A 145 -4.21 6.16 17.32
C ASP A 145 -4.26 7.38 18.24
N MET A 146 -4.05 7.14 19.53
CA MET A 146 -4.16 8.13 20.60
C MET A 146 -2.81 8.71 21.03
N GLU A 147 -1.72 8.33 20.37
CA GLU A 147 -0.36 8.65 20.79
C GLU A 147 0.36 9.56 19.80
N THR A 148 0.25 9.24 18.51
CA THR A 148 1.04 9.88 17.46
C THR A 148 0.66 11.35 17.27
N ASP A 149 1.64 12.27 17.28
CA ASP A 149 1.42 13.69 16.97
C ASP A 149 0.26 14.32 17.76
N GLY A 150 0.16 13.97 19.05
CA GLY A 150 -0.90 14.41 19.97
C GLY A 150 -2.17 13.55 19.96
N GLY A 151 -2.21 12.45 19.22
CA GLY A 151 -3.30 11.47 19.25
C GLY A 151 -4.59 11.92 18.56
N GLY A 152 -5.65 11.12 18.72
CA GLY A 152 -6.98 11.39 18.17
C GLY A 152 -7.08 11.12 16.67
N TRP A 153 -6.19 10.30 16.12
CA TRP A 153 -6.18 9.94 14.70
C TRP A 153 -7.03 8.70 14.44
N LEU A 154 -7.83 8.73 13.39
CA LEU A 154 -8.58 7.58 12.89
C LEU A 154 -7.78 6.92 11.76
N VAL A 155 -7.33 5.68 11.97
CA VAL A 155 -6.61 4.89 10.96
C VAL A 155 -7.61 4.21 10.05
N PHE A 156 -7.54 4.49 8.74
CA PHE A 156 -8.45 3.92 7.73
C PHE A 156 -7.77 2.92 6.79
N GLN A 157 -6.44 2.88 6.79
CA GLN A 157 -5.66 1.88 6.08
C GLN A 157 -4.49 1.45 6.96
N ARG A 158 -4.22 0.15 7.00
CA ARG A 158 -3.05 -0.43 7.66
C ARG A 158 -2.44 -1.56 6.84
N HIS A 159 -1.13 -1.52 6.64
CA HIS A 159 -0.26 -2.65 6.28
C HIS A 159 0.74 -2.91 7.39
N GLN A 160 1.09 -4.17 7.62
CA GLN A 160 2.05 -4.56 8.65
C GLN A 160 2.82 -5.85 8.37
N ASP A 161 2.23 -6.82 7.66
CA ASP A 161 2.79 -8.17 7.56
C ASP A 161 2.48 -8.92 6.25
N GLY A 162 1.63 -8.38 5.38
CA GLY A 162 1.18 -9.00 4.14
C GLY A 162 0.19 -10.15 4.33
N SER A 163 -0.48 -10.24 5.49
CA SER A 163 -1.51 -11.24 5.78
C SER A 163 -2.80 -11.04 4.98
N VAL A 164 -3.05 -9.85 4.46
CA VAL A 164 -4.25 -9.51 3.69
C VAL A 164 -3.89 -9.17 2.24
N ASP A 165 -4.59 -9.78 1.29
CA ASP A 165 -4.48 -9.40 -0.13
C ASP A 165 -5.19 -8.06 -0.38
N PHE A 166 -4.46 -7.05 -0.84
CA PHE A 166 -4.98 -5.74 -1.24
C PHE A 166 -5.29 -5.63 -2.74
N TYR A 167 -4.93 -6.62 -3.58
CA TYR A 167 -5.25 -6.59 -5.02
C TYR A 167 -6.71 -6.99 -5.28
N ARG A 168 -7.63 -6.17 -4.77
CA ARG A 168 -9.08 -6.40 -4.75
C ARG A 168 -9.81 -5.56 -5.80
N GLY A 169 -11.07 -5.94 -6.05
CA GLY A 169 -11.97 -5.20 -6.94
C GLY A 169 -12.75 -4.08 -6.24
N TRP A 170 -13.49 -3.30 -7.03
CA TRP A 170 -14.26 -2.13 -6.62
C TRP A 170 -15.12 -2.37 -5.38
N GLU A 171 -15.91 -3.44 -5.42
CA GLU A 171 -16.87 -3.77 -4.37
C GLU A 171 -16.22 -4.04 -3.00
N ALA A 172 -14.99 -4.58 -3.00
CA ALA A 172 -14.25 -4.80 -1.76
C ALA A 172 -13.72 -3.47 -1.22
N TYR A 173 -13.11 -2.63 -2.07
CA TYR A 173 -12.65 -1.30 -1.67
C TYR A 173 -13.79 -0.40 -1.20
N LYS A 174 -14.97 -0.52 -1.82
CA LYS A 174 -16.19 0.18 -1.42
C LYS A 174 -16.61 -0.14 0.02
N ARG A 175 -16.76 -1.43 0.34
CA ARG A 175 -17.25 -1.90 1.65
C ARG A 175 -16.19 -1.95 2.74
N GLY A 176 -14.92 -2.06 2.36
CA GLY A 176 -13.82 -2.34 3.28
C GLY A 176 -13.54 -3.84 3.37
N PHE A 177 -12.31 -4.16 3.78
CA PHE A 177 -11.81 -5.54 3.91
C PHE A 177 -10.63 -5.59 4.88
N GLY A 178 -10.27 -6.81 5.28
CA GLY A 178 -9.11 -7.08 6.13
C GLY A 178 -9.49 -7.62 7.50
N ASN A 179 -8.59 -7.44 8.47
CA ASN A 179 -8.72 -7.95 9.83
C ASN A 179 -8.34 -6.85 10.83
N GLN A 180 -9.17 -6.69 11.86
CA GLN A 180 -8.92 -5.73 12.94
C GLN A 180 -7.62 -5.99 13.70
N ALA A 181 -7.16 -7.24 13.75
CA ALA A 181 -5.92 -7.63 14.41
C ALA A 181 -4.67 -7.44 13.53
N SER A 182 -4.83 -7.16 12.23
CA SER A 182 -3.69 -6.96 11.33
C SER A 182 -3.91 -5.82 10.33
N GLU A 183 -4.14 -6.16 9.07
CA GLU A 183 -4.17 -5.25 7.94
C GLU A 183 -5.61 -5.02 7.49
N PHE A 184 -5.92 -3.78 7.11
CA PHE A 184 -7.28 -3.46 6.65
C PHE A 184 -7.34 -2.23 5.76
N TRP A 185 -8.42 -2.18 5.00
CA TRP A 185 -8.95 -0.98 4.36
C TRP A 185 -10.36 -0.75 4.90
N LEU A 186 -10.60 0.42 5.51
CA LEU A 186 -11.86 0.71 6.21
C LEU A 186 -13.09 0.73 5.29
N GLY A 187 -12.88 0.95 3.99
CA GLY A 187 -13.94 1.02 2.99
C GLY A 187 -14.20 2.45 2.51
N ASN A 188 -14.32 2.63 1.20
CA ASN A 188 -14.47 3.94 0.58
C ASN A 188 -15.76 4.64 1.02
N ASP A 189 -16.87 3.90 1.23
CA ASP A 189 -18.11 4.49 1.74
C ASP A 189 -17.92 5.06 3.15
N ASN A 190 -17.16 4.37 4.00
CA ASN A 190 -16.86 4.81 5.36
C ASN A 190 -15.89 6.00 5.36
N ILE A 191 -14.87 5.98 4.52
CA ILE A 191 -13.90 7.08 4.39
C ILE A 191 -14.59 8.34 3.84
N HIS A 192 -15.46 8.18 2.83
CA HIS A 192 -16.30 9.27 2.33
C HIS A 192 -17.17 9.84 3.45
N LEU A 193 -17.93 9.00 4.16
CA LEU A 193 -18.76 9.41 5.30
C LEU A 193 -17.96 10.25 6.31
N LEU A 194 -16.82 9.72 6.77
CA LEU A 194 -16.01 10.36 7.80
C LEU A 194 -15.46 11.71 7.34
N THR A 195 -15.03 11.81 6.09
CA THR A 195 -14.38 13.01 5.54
C THR A 195 -15.34 14.01 4.90
N ASN A 196 -16.64 13.69 4.85
CA ASN A 196 -17.63 14.58 4.25
C ASN A 196 -18.02 15.75 5.16
N THR A 197 -17.86 15.61 6.48
CA THR A 197 -18.27 16.61 7.47
C THR A 197 -17.06 17.33 8.10
N GLY A 198 -16.79 18.55 7.66
CA GLY A 198 -15.67 19.35 8.18
C GLY A 198 -14.35 19.09 7.44
N THR A 199 -13.25 19.57 8.03
CA THR A 199 -11.90 19.48 7.44
C THR A 199 -11.05 18.51 8.24
N TYR A 200 -10.59 17.45 7.58
CA TYR A 200 -9.71 16.44 8.18
C TYR A 200 -8.32 16.55 7.59
N GLN A 201 -7.31 16.71 8.44
CA GLN A 201 -5.91 16.53 8.03
C GLN A 201 -5.61 15.05 7.81
N LEU A 202 -4.68 14.75 6.89
CA LEU A 202 -4.19 13.41 6.63
C LEU A 202 -2.75 13.30 7.12
N ARG A 203 -2.44 12.20 7.79
CA ARG A 203 -1.09 11.75 8.10
C ARG A 203 -0.91 10.35 7.52
N ILE A 204 0.22 10.16 6.85
CA ILE A 204 0.68 8.85 6.38
C ILE A 204 1.94 8.54 7.13
N GLU A 205 2.04 7.36 7.71
CA GLU A 205 3.24 6.88 8.37
C GLU A 205 3.68 5.59 7.70
N ALA A 206 4.99 5.47 7.45
CA ALA A 206 5.57 4.30 6.83
C ALA A 206 6.84 3.90 7.56
N ARG A 207 7.00 2.60 7.80
CA ARG A 207 8.23 2.02 8.37
C ARG A 207 8.86 1.04 7.39
N ASP A 208 10.17 1.14 7.25
CA ASP A 208 10.94 0.22 6.42
C ASP A 208 11.39 -1.04 7.19
N PHE A 209 12.02 -1.99 6.51
CA PHE A 209 12.50 -3.24 7.12
C PHE A 209 13.71 -3.07 8.04
N ASN A 210 14.31 -1.87 8.08
CA ASN A 210 15.35 -1.49 9.03
C ASN A 210 14.77 -0.73 10.24
N GLU A 211 13.45 -0.78 10.42
CA GLU A 211 12.68 -0.07 11.45
C GLU A 211 12.74 1.47 11.37
N SER A 212 13.22 2.03 10.25
CA SER A 212 13.23 3.48 10.04
C SER A 212 11.82 3.96 9.76
N SER A 213 11.32 4.88 10.60
CA SER A 213 9.97 5.43 10.50
C SER A 213 10.00 6.79 9.79
N THR A 214 9.09 6.97 8.85
CA THR A 214 8.91 8.19 8.07
C THR A 214 7.44 8.57 7.98
N PHE A 215 7.14 9.83 7.69
CA PHE A 215 5.76 10.30 7.57
C PHE A 215 5.59 11.40 6.54
N ALA A 216 4.35 11.63 6.10
CA ALA A 216 3.90 12.76 5.29
C ALA A 216 2.56 13.29 5.83
N LYS A 217 2.38 14.61 5.87
CA LYS A 217 1.16 15.28 6.32
C LYS A 217 0.60 16.22 5.26
N TYR A 218 -0.73 16.26 5.20
CA TYR A 218 -1.49 17.12 4.30
C TYR A 218 -2.55 17.89 5.08
N SER A 219 -2.77 19.14 4.69
CA SER A 219 -3.69 20.05 5.40
C SER A 219 -5.13 19.56 5.38
N SER A 220 -5.57 18.96 4.27
CA SER A 220 -6.88 18.35 4.19
C SER A 220 -6.89 17.08 3.35
N PHE A 221 -7.84 16.20 3.65
CA PHE A 221 -8.13 15.00 2.88
C PHE A 221 -9.63 14.75 2.90
N LYS A 222 -10.18 14.55 1.72
CA LYS A 222 -11.57 14.16 1.52
C LYS A 222 -11.67 13.17 0.38
N MET A 223 -12.45 12.12 0.59
CA MET A 223 -12.86 11.20 -0.46
C MET A 223 -14.26 11.59 -0.90
N LEU A 224 -14.45 11.85 -2.20
CA LEU A 224 -15.77 12.18 -2.75
C LEU A 224 -16.70 10.95 -2.80
N SER A 225 -17.93 11.14 -3.26
CA SER A 225 -18.93 10.07 -3.27
C SER A 225 -18.61 9.00 -4.33
N GLU A 226 -19.28 7.85 -4.25
CA GLU A 226 -19.16 6.81 -5.29
C GLU A 226 -19.56 7.33 -6.68
N ARG A 227 -20.56 8.23 -6.74
CA ARG A 227 -21.00 8.86 -8.00
C ARG A 227 -19.90 9.72 -8.64
N GLU A 228 -18.97 10.17 -7.82
CA GLU A 228 -17.77 10.92 -8.21
C GLU A 228 -16.53 10.00 -8.18
N ASN A 229 -16.73 8.68 -8.29
CA ASN A 229 -15.68 7.66 -8.32
C ASN A 229 -14.72 7.71 -7.13
N TYR A 230 -15.20 8.11 -5.95
CA TYR A 230 -14.38 8.30 -4.75
C TYR A 230 -13.16 9.20 -5.00
N THR A 231 -13.30 10.21 -5.87
CA THR A 231 -12.23 11.13 -6.25
C THR A 231 -11.53 11.73 -5.03
N LEU A 232 -10.20 11.80 -5.09
CA LEU A 232 -9.39 12.41 -4.05
C LEU A 232 -9.51 13.94 -4.09
N ALA A 233 -9.88 14.55 -2.97
CA ALA A 233 -9.73 15.98 -2.73
C ALA A 233 -8.70 16.19 -1.61
N LEU A 234 -7.47 16.54 -2.02
CA LEU A 234 -6.33 16.71 -1.13
C LEU A 234 -5.95 18.19 -1.00
N GLY A 235 -5.65 18.61 0.23
CA GLY A 235 -5.07 19.91 0.56
C GLY A 235 -3.58 19.96 0.27
N SER A 236 -2.96 21.08 0.63
CA SER A 236 -1.50 21.27 0.51
C SER A 236 -0.73 20.26 1.36
N TYR A 237 0.41 19.80 0.84
CA TYR A 237 1.45 19.16 1.64
C TYR A 237 1.94 20.12 2.74
N LEU A 238 2.09 19.62 3.96
CA LEU A 238 2.52 20.40 5.12
C LEU A 238 3.98 20.13 5.46
N ASP A 239 4.28 18.89 5.83
CA ASP A 239 5.59 18.43 6.25
C ASP A 239 5.69 16.91 6.18
N GLY A 240 6.89 16.37 6.34
CA GLY A 240 7.13 14.94 6.27
C GLY A 240 8.56 14.58 5.90
N THR A 241 9.05 13.49 6.49
CA THR A 241 10.38 12.95 6.22
C THR A 241 10.44 12.05 4.99
N MET A 242 9.30 11.59 4.46
CA MET A 242 9.23 10.80 3.21
C MET A 242 8.97 11.63 1.95
N GLY A 243 8.83 12.95 2.08
CA GLY A 243 8.48 13.85 0.97
C GLY A 243 7.05 13.63 0.45
N ASP A 244 6.71 14.35 -0.62
CA ASP A 244 5.37 14.36 -1.19
C ASP A 244 5.23 13.45 -2.42
N SER A 245 4.50 12.34 -2.27
CA SER A 245 4.10 11.47 -3.38
C SER A 245 2.59 11.28 -3.48
N LEU A 246 1.78 12.21 -2.93
CA LEU A 246 0.32 12.15 -3.03
C LEU A 246 -0.30 13.37 -3.70
N SER A 247 0.34 14.54 -3.71
CA SER A 247 -0.25 15.74 -4.33
C SER A 247 -0.55 15.55 -5.82
N GLY A 248 0.26 14.78 -6.54
CA GLY A 248 0.02 14.43 -7.95
C GLY A 248 -1.22 13.56 -8.19
N HIS A 249 -1.77 12.97 -7.13
CA HIS A 249 -2.98 12.15 -7.17
C HIS A 249 -4.27 12.96 -6.91
N ASN A 250 -4.14 14.24 -6.57
CA ASN A 250 -5.28 15.10 -6.28
C ASN A 250 -6.22 15.20 -7.49
N ARG A 251 -7.53 15.17 -7.24
CA ARG A 251 -8.62 15.22 -8.23
C ARG A 251 -8.72 14.02 -9.17
N LEU A 252 -7.99 12.94 -8.89
CA LEU A 252 -8.11 11.70 -9.64
C LEU A 252 -9.17 10.77 -9.02
N GLY A 253 -9.87 10.05 -9.89
CA GLY A 253 -10.83 9.01 -9.49
C GLY A 253 -10.10 7.81 -8.90
N PHE A 254 -10.74 7.12 -7.96
CA PHE A 254 -10.21 5.85 -7.45
C PHE A 254 -10.37 4.78 -8.51
N SER A 255 -9.36 3.93 -8.69
CA SER A 255 -9.34 2.85 -9.69
C SER A 255 -8.96 1.54 -9.03
N THR A 256 -9.53 0.45 -9.54
CA THR A 256 -9.31 -0.93 -9.08
C THR A 256 -9.18 -1.84 -10.29
N ARG A 257 -8.77 -3.10 -10.08
CA ARG A 257 -8.50 -4.04 -11.19
C ARG A 257 -9.68 -4.28 -12.13
N ASP A 258 -10.91 -4.02 -11.69
CA ASP A 258 -12.17 -4.24 -12.40
C ASP A 258 -12.96 -2.95 -12.67
N LYS A 259 -12.45 -1.79 -12.25
CA LYS A 259 -13.06 -0.49 -12.53
C LYS A 259 -12.00 0.59 -12.72
N ASP A 260 -11.88 1.04 -13.96
CA ASP A 260 -10.83 1.93 -14.42
C ASP A 260 -11.34 3.37 -14.56
N HIS A 261 -10.78 4.27 -13.75
CA HIS A 261 -11.03 5.71 -13.76
C HIS A 261 -9.72 6.51 -13.79
N ASP A 262 -8.62 5.87 -14.19
CA ASP A 262 -7.34 6.55 -14.32
C ASP A 262 -7.24 7.31 -15.65
N THR A 263 -6.12 8.00 -15.89
CA THR A 263 -5.93 8.80 -17.11
C THR A 263 -4.97 8.14 -18.09
N PHE A 264 -4.55 6.89 -17.84
CA PHE A 264 -3.65 6.13 -18.70
C PHE A 264 -4.43 5.40 -19.81
N GLY A 265 -3.74 5.05 -20.89
CA GLY A 265 -4.35 4.35 -22.03
C GLY A 265 -4.72 2.88 -21.77
N GLY A 266 -4.34 2.36 -20.60
CA GLY A 266 -4.71 1.04 -20.09
C GLY A 266 -4.88 1.12 -18.57
N SER A 267 -5.07 -0.01 -17.88
CA SER A 267 -5.38 0.02 -16.46
C SER A 267 -4.15 0.04 -15.57
N CYS A 268 -3.91 1.16 -14.88
CA CYS A 268 -2.85 1.30 -13.88
C CYS A 268 -3.02 0.32 -12.73
N ALA A 269 -4.26 0.07 -12.29
CA ALA A 269 -4.57 -0.88 -11.22
C ALA A 269 -4.13 -2.30 -11.59
N ILE A 270 -4.32 -2.72 -12.85
CA ILE A 270 -3.87 -4.03 -13.33
C ILE A 270 -2.35 -4.09 -13.44
N LEU A 271 -1.69 -3.02 -13.89
CA LEU A 271 -0.23 -2.97 -14.04
C LEU A 271 0.50 -2.98 -12.69
N TYR A 272 0.04 -2.17 -11.73
CA TYR A 272 0.71 -1.92 -10.46
C TYR A 272 0.06 -2.61 -9.25
N LYS A 273 -0.91 -3.49 -9.51
CA LYS A 273 -1.41 -4.50 -8.57
C LYS A 273 -1.97 -3.93 -7.27
N GLY A 274 -2.81 -2.89 -7.36
CA GLY A 274 -3.47 -2.28 -6.21
C GLY A 274 -4.76 -1.54 -6.57
N GLY A 275 -5.38 -0.93 -5.56
CA GLY A 275 -6.45 0.05 -5.73
C GLY A 275 -6.03 1.41 -5.20
N TRP A 276 -6.07 2.44 -6.06
CA TRP A 276 -5.56 3.78 -5.77
C TRP A 276 -6.19 4.86 -6.65
N TRP A 277 -5.93 6.12 -6.33
CA TRP A 277 -6.25 7.27 -7.17
C TRP A 277 -5.23 7.42 -8.32
N TYR A 278 -5.20 6.47 -9.25
CA TYR A 278 -4.19 6.43 -10.30
C TYR A 278 -4.37 7.56 -11.34
N GLY A 279 -3.24 8.07 -11.84
CA GLY A 279 -3.12 8.98 -12.99
C GLY A 279 -2.44 8.30 -14.17
N GLN A 280 -1.17 8.62 -14.43
CA GLN A 280 -0.34 7.94 -15.45
C GLN A 280 1.05 7.51 -14.91
N CYS A 281 1.18 6.59 -13.95
CA CYS A 281 0.13 5.95 -13.18
C CYS A 281 0.16 6.40 -11.72
N HIS A 282 1.34 6.47 -11.09
CA HIS A 282 1.43 6.90 -9.70
C HIS A 282 2.82 7.40 -9.30
N SER A 283 2.84 8.24 -8.27
CA SER A 283 4.01 8.48 -7.42
C SER A 283 3.91 7.73 -6.07
N SER A 284 2.72 7.30 -5.66
CA SER A 284 2.50 6.43 -4.50
C SER A 284 1.58 5.25 -4.82
N ASN A 285 1.83 4.10 -4.19
CA ASN A 285 1.03 2.88 -4.36
C ASN A 285 0.93 2.12 -3.04
N LEU A 286 0.39 2.76 -2.01
CA LEU A 286 0.37 2.20 -0.65
C LEU A 286 -0.54 0.98 -0.50
N ASN A 287 -1.37 0.68 -1.50
CA ASN A 287 -2.21 -0.52 -1.56
C ASN A 287 -1.69 -1.56 -2.58
N GLY A 288 -0.41 -1.46 -2.97
CA GLY A 288 0.25 -2.43 -3.84
C GLY A 288 0.58 -3.75 -3.14
N LEU A 289 1.39 -4.57 -3.79
CA LEU A 289 1.81 -5.87 -3.26
C LEU A 289 2.77 -5.71 -2.07
N TYR A 290 2.63 -6.56 -1.06
CA TYR A 290 3.56 -6.63 0.06
C TYR A 290 4.85 -7.36 -0.34
N LEU A 291 5.83 -6.63 -0.90
CA LEU A 291 7.05 -7.22 -1.51
C LEU A 291 8.27 -7.27 -0.59
N LYS A 292 8.10 -6.94 0.69
CA LYS A 292 9.11 -7.11 1.75
C LYS A 292 10.45 -6.40 1.51
N GLY A 293 10.42 -5.10 1.22
CA GLY A 293 11.61 -4.29 1.00
C GLY A 293 11.97 -4.18 -0.48
N GLU A 294 13.25 -4.33 -0.80
CA GLU A 294 13.75 -4.16 -2.17
C GLU A 294 13.18 -5.23 -3.12
N HIS A 295 12.75 -4.81 -4.31
CA HIS A 295 12.15 -5.70 -5.30
C HIS A 295 12.51 -5.32 -6.75
N SER A 296 12.70 -6.33 -7.60
CA SER A 296 13.10 -6.14 -9.00
C SER A 296 11.96 -5.71 -9.92
N SER A 297 10.71 -6.04 -9.59
CA SER A 297 9.54 -5.59 -10.34
C SER A 297 9.36 -4.08 -10.21
N TYR A 298 8.89 -3.42 -11.27
CA TYR A 298 8.76 -1.97 -11.28
C TYR A 298 7.44 -1.52 -10.65
N ALA A 299 7.55 -0.74 -9.56
CA ALA A 299 6.49 0.10 -9.00
C ALA A 299 5.18 -0.60 -8.55
N ASN A 300 5.16 -1.93 -8.39
CA ASN A 300 3.97 -2.72 -8.01
C ASN A 300 3.90 -3.11 -6.52
N GLY A 301 4.85 -2.65 -5.71
CA GLY A 301 4.87 -2.81 -4.25
C GLY A 301 4.15 -1.69 -3.49
N ILE A 302 4.26 -1.71 -2.15
CA ILE A 302 3.82 -0.63 -1.25
C ILE A 302 4.84 0.52 -1.33
N ASN A 303 4.68 1.36 -2.34
CA ASN A 303 5.72 2.29 -2.78
C ASN A 303 5.38 3.75 -2.46
N TRP A 304 6.42 4.54 -2.20
CA TRP A 304 6.36 5.99 -2.08
C TRP A 304 7.59 6.60 -2.74
N SER A 305 7.42 7.24 -3.91
CA SER A 305 8.53 7.53 -4.82
C SER A 305 9.56 8.51 -4.24
N THR A 306 9.11 9.58 -3.57
CA THR A 306 10.01 10.55 -2.91
C THR A 306 10.71 10.00 -1.68
N GLY A 307 10.24 8.87 -1.15
CA GLY A 307 10.81 8.19 0.01
C GLY A 307 11.89 7.21 -0.43
N LYS A 308 11.49 5.97 -0.72
CA LYS A 308 12.42 4.89 -1.13
C LYS A 308 12.28 4.49 -2.61
N GLY A 309 11.60 5.30 -3.41
CA GLY A 309 11.46 5.07 -4.86
C GLY A 309 10.42 4.01 -5.22
N HIS A 310 10.58 3.43 -6.41
CA HIS A 310 9.65 2.48 -7.01
C HIS A 310 10.09 1.01 -6.91
N HIS A 311 11.23 0.75 -6.28
CA HIS A 311 11.82 -0.58 -6.12
C HIS A 311 11.89 -1.02 -4.64
N TYR A 312 11.21 -0.30 -3.75
CA TYR A 312 11.18 -0.63 -2.33
C TYR A 312 9.75 -0.60 -1.79
N SER A 313 9.29 -1.74 -1.28
CA SER A 313 8.00 -1.91 -0.62
C SER A 313 8.15 -1.78 0.90
N TYR A 314 7.46 -0.83 1.52
CA TYR A 314 7.49 -0.62 2.97
C TYR A 314 6.97 -1.83 3.77
N LYS A 315 7.43 -1.95 5.02
CA LYS A 315 7.04 -3.02 5.96
C LYS A 315 5.71 -2.71 6.63
N TYR A 316 5.54 -1.47 7.07
CA TYR A 316 4.36 -1.01 7.78
C TYR A 316 3.90 0.30 7.17
N VAL A 317 2.59 0.47 7.02
CA VAL A 317 1.98 1.73 6.59
C VAL A 317 0.68 1.95 7.36
N ASP A 318 0.48 3.15 7.88
CA ASP A 318 -0.83 3.62 8.32
C ASP A 318 -1.21 4.87 7.51
N MET A 319 -2.45 4.93 7.02
CA MET A 319 -3.07 6.18 6.60
C MET A 319 -4.15 6.56 7.62
N LYS A 320 -4.05 7.78 8.15
CA LYS A 320 -4.90 8.23 9.26
C LYS A 320 -5.36 9.68 9.11
N ILE A 321 -6.59 9.94 9.55
CA ILE A 321 -7.22 11.27 9.49
C ILE A 321 -7.56 11.79 10.88
N ARG A 322 -7.51 13.11 11.05
CA ARG A 322 -7.94 13.78 12.29
C ARG A 322 -8.64 15.09 11.96
N PRO A 323 -9.76 15.45 12.61
CA PRO A 323 -10.33 16.79 12.45
C PRO A 323 -9.30 17.86 12.84
N GLN A 324 -9.24 18.95 12.08
CA GLN A 324 -8.44 20.11 12.47
C GLN A 324 -8.89 20.66 13.84
#